data_AF-A0A7J0G868-F1
#
_entry.id   AF-A0A7J0G868-F1
#
_cell.length_a   1.000
_cell.length_b   1.000
_cell.length_c   1.000
_cell.angle_alpha   90.00
_cell.angle_beta   90.00
_cell.angle_gamma   90.00
#
_symmetry.space_group_name_H-M   'P 1'
#
loop_
_entity.id
_entity.type
_entity.pdbx_description
1 polymer ?
#
loop_
_entity_poly.entity_id
_entity_poly.type
_entity_poly.pdbx_seq_one_letter_code
_entity_poly.pdbx_strand_id
1 'polypeptide(L)'
;MSTVNGQSCANAVGTSIYPQPNTEISPPPVMYVQRNSPHPQSPDMSEKELQVKPLAPVAHRISIDQADRALSLELRRRHRRKSYVKCCGCAAALVLILAVVVLILIFTVFHVKGPVLRMNSVNIDGLDLSNLNSGRNLTVTADVSVKNPNVASFKFTDATTTTIYYGVVAVGEGRTPAGVARARRTLRLNMTIDVMLGKLLGVPRFTSDLSLGLLNMSSYTSVRGRVKIMKLIKKHVTVRMNCTMTVNTTSNAIQNQKCRSTVQ
;
A
#
# COMPACT_ATOMS: atom_id res chain seq x y z
N MET A 1 42.44 25.55 -58.35
CA MET A 1 42.95 25.18 -57.01
C MET A 1 41.86 25.51 -56.00
N SER A 2 41.25 24.62 -55.22
CA SER A 2 41.26 23.16 -55.14
C SER A 2 39.97 22.76 -54.44
N THR A 3 39.39 21.66 -54.89
CA THR A 3 38.34 20.83 -54.29
C THR A 3 38.71 20.33 -52.89
N VAL A 4 37.72 20.17 -51.98
CA VAL A 4 37.58 18.97 -51.12
C VAL A 4 36.09 18.74 -50.78
N ASN A 5 35.57 17.58 -51.18
CA ASN A 5 34.28 17.00 -50.84
C ASN A 5 34.30 16.39 -49.42
N GLY A 6 33.17 16.49 -48.71
CA GLY A 6 32.92 15.76 -47.46
C GLY A 6 31.61 14.96 -47.56
N GLN A 7 31.74 13.67 -47.83
CA GLN A 7 30.70 12.63 -47.74
C GLN A 7 30.33 12.32 -46.28
N SER A 8 29.04 12.09 -46.00
CA SER A 8 28.58 11.11 -45.00
C SER A 8 27.07 10.87 -45.19
N CYS A 9 26.67 9.82 -45.89
CA CYS A 9 26.38 8.47 -45.36
C CYS A 9 25.05 8.39 -44.59
N ALA A 10 24.02 8.00 -45.35
CA ALA A 10 22.80 7.37 -44.85
C ALA A 10 23.14 6.08 -44.08
N ASN A 11 22.42 5.84 -42.98
CA ASN A 11 22.27 4.58 -42.26
C ASN A 11 21.16 4.79 -41.23
N ALA A 12 20.38 3.82 -40.79
CA ALA A 12 20.08 2.46 -41.22
C ALA A 12 18.90 2.03 -40.33
N VAL A 13 18.03 1.20 -40.88
CA VAL A 13 16.91 0.56 -40.19
C VAL A 13 17.45 -0.31 -39.06
N GLY A 14 17.08 0.02 -37.81
CA GLY A 14 17.42 -0.77 -36.63
C GLY A 14 16.50 -1.99 -36.51
N THR A 15 17.03 -3.16 -36.85
CA THR A 15 16.42 -4.47 -36.63
C THR A 15 16.47 -4.88 -35.16
N SER A 16 15.33 -5.38 -34.69
CA SER A 16 15.10 -5.96 -33.36
C SER A 16 15.91 -7.24 -33.15
N ILE A 17 16.84 -7.24 -32.19
CA ILE A 17 17.48 -8.46 -31.67
C ILE A 17 16.76 -8.86 -30.38
N TYR A 18 16.06 -10.00 -30.43
CA TYR A 18 15.56 -10.73 -29.26
C TYR A 18 16.73 -11.44 -28.55
N PRO A 19 16.85 -11.36 -27.21
CA PRO A 19 17.70 -12.27 -26.45
C PRO A 19 17.02 -13.64 -26.27
N GLN A 20 17.76 -14.70 -26.55
CA GLN A 20 17.42 -16.11 -26.31
C GLN A 20 17.25 -16.42 -24.80
N PRO A 21 16.37 -17.37 -24.42
CA PRO A 21 16.19 -17.80 -23.03
C PRO A 21 17.28 -18.78 -22.57
N ASN A 22 17.57 -18.69 -21.28
CA ASN A 22 18.75 -19.24 -20.61
C ASN A 22 18.66 -20.75 -20.36
N THR A 23 19.83 -21.38 -20.45
CA THR A 23 20.14 -22.78 -20.21
C THR A 23 19.76 -23.25 -18.80
N GLU A 24 19.12 -24.42 -18.75
CA GLU A 24 18.62 -25.14 -17.58
C GLU A 24 19.79 -25.77 -16.80
N ILE A 25 19.96 -25.41 -15.53
CA ILE A 25 20.97 -26.00 -14.63
C ILE A 25 20.32 -27.16 -13.87
N SER A 26 20.68 -28.39 -14.24
CA SER A 26 20.34 -29.62 -13.51
C SER A 26 21.15 -29.74 -12.20
N PRO A 27 20.54 -30.11 -11.07
CA PRO A 27 21.29 -30.36 -9.83
C PRO A 27 21.98 -31.74 -9.85
N PRO A 28 23.14 -31.89 -9.17
CA PRO A 28 23.90 -33.14 -9.17
C PRO A 28 23.21 -34.24 -8.32
N PRO A 29 23.52 -35.53 -8.60
CA PRO A 29 22.87 -36.65 -7.95
C PRO A 29 23.36 -36.86 -6.50
N VAL A 30 22.43 -37.27 -5.64
CA VAL A 30 22.68 -37.63 -4.23
C VAL A 30 23.28 -39.03 -4.16
N MET A 31 24.52 -39.14 -3.72
CA MET A 31 25.20 -40.41 -3.43
C MET A 31 24.65 -41.00 -2.11
N TYR A 32 23.98 -42.15 -2.19
CA TYR A 32 23.64 -42.96 -1.01
C TYR A 32 24.83 -43.85 -0.63
N VAL A 33 25.36 -43.68 0.57
CA VAL A 33 26.35 -44.59 1.16
C VAL A 33 25.62 -45.84 1.67
N GLN A 34 25.80 -46.96 0.96
CA GLN A 34 25.46 -48.31 1.41
C GLN A 34 26.35 -48.67 2.61
N ARG A 35 25.74 -48.98 3.76
CA ARG A 35 26.44 -49.52 4.93
C ARG A 35 26.30 -51.04 4.91
N ASN A 36 27.39 -51.72 4.55
CA ASN A 36 27.51 -53.17 4.55
C ASN A 36 27.29 -53.76 5.95
N SER A 37 26.46 -54.80 6.04
CA SER A 37 26.44 -55.77 7.16
C SER A 37 27.51 -56.83 6.96
N PRO A 38 28.27 -57.25 7.98
CA PRO A 38 29.05 -58.47 7.92
C PRO A 38 28.24 -59.69 8.36
N HIS A 39 28.31 -60.74 7.55
CA HIS A 39 27.93 -62.12 7.83
C HIS A 39 28.96 -62.78 8.79
N PRO A 40 28.58 -63.73 9.67
CA PRO A 40 29.49 -64.35 10.63
C PRO A 40 30.28 -65.51 10.01
N GLN A 41 31.57 -65.61 10.34
CA GLN A 41 32.38 -66.81 10.13
C GLN A 41 32.63 -67.48 11.48
N SER A 42 32.17 -68.72 11.63
CA SER A 42 32.84 -69.75 12.45
C SER A 42 33.56 -70.70 11.49
N PRO A 43 34.70 -71.28 11.86
CA PRO A 43 34.73 -72.57 12.58
C PRO A 43 35.84 -72.54 13.66
N ASP A 44 36.11 -73.53 14.53
CA ASP A 44 36.09 -74.98 14.43
C ASP A 44 36.20 -75.62 15.84
N MET A 45 35.91 -76.91 15.87
CA MET A 45 35.80 -77.91 16.93
C MET A 45 36.97 -78.05 17.93
N SER A 46 36.66 -78.40 19.18
CA SER A 46 36.94 -79.76 19.71
C SER A 46 36.62 -79.90 21.20
N GLU A 47 36.03 -81.05 21.50
CA GLU A 47 35.47 -81.57 22.75
C GLU A 47 36.51 -81.89 23.81
N LYS A 48 36.22 -81.58 25.08
CA LYS A 48 36.63 -82.38 26.25
C LYS A 48 35.53 -82.37 27.33
N GLU A 49 35.32 -83.56 27.87
CA GLU A 49 34.20 -84.07 28.66
C GLU A 49 34.04 -83.53 30.10
N LEU A 50 32.77 -83.37 30.47
CA LEU A 50 32.01 -83.76 31.69
C LEU A 50 32.31 -83.20 33.12
N GLN A 51 31.31 -82.44 33.58
CA GLN A 51 30.68 -82.30 34.91
C GLN A 51 31.45 -81.85 36.17
N VAL A 52 30.97 -80.73 36.75
CA VAL A 52 30.25 -80.67 38.06
C VAL A 52 29.23 -79.50 38.03
N LYS A 53 28.01 -79.70 38.54
CA LYS A 53 26.99 -78.65 38.80
C LYS A 53 26.65 -78.67 40.29
N PRO A 54 26.42 -77.51 40.94
CA PRO A 54 25.02 -77.09 41.17
C PRO A 54 24.72 -75.64 40.79
N LEU A 55 23.42 -75.38 40.59
CA LEU A 55 22.81 -74.12 40.19
C LEU A 55 22.87 -73.04 41.28
N ALA A 56 23.12 -71.78 40.88
CA ALA A 56 22.74 -70.58 41.63
C ALA A 56 21.92 -69.64 40.70
N PRO A 57 20.95 -68.87 41.21
CA PRO A 57 19.81 -68.41 40.42
C PRO A 57 20.13 -67.15 39.57
N VAL A 58 20.07 -67.31 38.25
CA VAL A 58 20.03 -66.22 37.25
C VAL A 58 18.58 -65.71 37.11
N ALA A 59 17.90 -65.44 38.21
CA ALA A 59 16.53 -64.91 38.18
C ALA A 59 16.47 -63.43 38.63
N HIS A 60 17.38 -63.01 39.51
CA HIS A 60 17.30 -61.69 40.12
C HIS A 60 17.93 -60.56 39.29
N ARG A 61 18.93 -60.84 38.45
CA ARG A 61 19.57 -59.83 37.58
C ARG A 61 18.75 -59.48 36.34
N ILE A 62 17.98 -60.43 35.80
CA ILE A 62 17.17 -60.21 34.59
C ILE A 62 15.99 -59.27 34.91
N SER A 63 15.40 -59.39 36.10
CA SER A 63 14.25 -58.56 36.50
C SER A 63 14.60 -57.08 36.74
N ILE A 64 15.82 -56.77 37.18
CA ILE A 64 16.25 -55.38 37.48
C ILE A 64 16.50 -54.62 36.16
N ASP A 65 17.24 -55.23 35.23
CA ASP A 65 17.51 -54.64 33.91
C ASP A 65 16.23 -54.41 33.09
N GLN A 66 15.24 -55.29 33.22
CA GLN A 66 13.99 -55.21 32.47
C GLN A 66 13.02 -54.17 33.07
N ALA A 67 12.98 -54.04 34.40
CA ALA A 67 12.22 -52.99 35.10
C ALA A 67 12.82 -51.59 34.89
N ASP A 68 14.15 -51.46 34.93
CA ASP A 68 14.84 -50.19 34.70
C ASP A 68 14.73 -49.71 33.23
N ARG A 69 14.72 -50.65 32.28
CA ARG A 69 14.42 -50.36 30.86
C ARG A 69 12.97 -49.92 30.64
N ALA A 70 12.01 -50.51 31.35
CA ALA A 70 10.61 -50.10 31.28
C ALA A 70 10.41 -48.70 31.88
N LEU A 71 10.99 -48.42 33.05
CA LEU A 71 10.93 -47.12 33.72
C LEU A 71 11.62 -46.01 32.89
N SER A 72 12.77 -46.31 32.29
CA SER A 72 13.50 -45.35 31.43
C SER A 72 12.77 -45.08 30.11
N LEU A 73 12.06 -46.06 29.53
CA LEU A 73 11.17 -45.85 28.39
C LEU A 73 9.96 -44.98 28.75
N GLU A 74 9.35 -45.19 29.92
CA GLU A 74 8.25 -44.35 30.40
C GLU A 74 8.70 -42.91 30.71
N LEU A 75 9.86 -42.73 31.34
CA LEU A 75 10.46 -41.42 31.57
C LEU A 75 10.80 -40.73 30.24
N ARG A 76 11.38 -41.43 29.26
CA ARG A 76 11.64 -40.90 27.91
C ARG A 76 10.35 -40.54 27.17
N ARG A 77 9.29 -41.35 27.28
CA ARG A 77 7.96 -41.05 26.70
C ARG A 77 7.31 -39.84 27.36
N ARG A 78 7.38 -39.72 28.70
CA ARG A 78 6.90 -38.54 29.43
C ARG A 78 7.71 -37.29 29.08
N HIS A 79 9.03 -37.40 28.95
CA HIS A 79 9.89 -36.30 28.57
C HIS A 79 9.65 -35.87 27.11
N ARG A 80 9.50 -36.83 26.17
CA ARG A 80 9.09 -36.54 24.78
C ARG A 80 7.72 -35.90 24.70
N ARG A 81 6.71 -36.38 25.44
CA ARG A 81 5.38 -35.74 25.50
C ARG A 81 5.46 -34.33 26.06
N LYS A 82 6.19 -34.10 27.15
CA LYS A 82 6.40 -32.75 27.72
C LYS A 82 7.14 -31.83 26.74
N SER A 83 8.13 -32.34 26.02
CA SER A 83 8.85 -31.60 24.99
C SER A 83 7.97 -31.27 23.78
N TYR A 84 7.09 -32.19 23.35
CA TYR A 84 6.15 -31.97 22.25
C TYR A 84 5.04 -30.98 22.63
N VAL A 85 4.51 -31.06 23.86
CA VAL A 85 3.50 -30.11 24.37
C VAL A 85 4.10 -28.71 24.53
N LYS A 86 5.35 -28.60 25.00
CA LYS A 86 6.06 -27.32 25.09
C LYS A 86 6.36 -26.74 23.70
N CYS A 87 6.78 -27.57 22.74
CA CYS A 87 7.04 -27.16 21.36
C CYS A 87 5.74 -26.74 20.63
N CYS A 88 4.66 -27.52 20.78
CA CYS A 88 3.35 -27.22 20.21
C CYS A 88 2.74 -25.95 20.84
N GLY A 89 2.89 -25.76 22.14
CA GLY A 89 2.50 -24.53 22.83
C GLY A 89 3.27 -23.30 22.35
N CYS A 90 4.60 -23.40 22.19
CA CYS A 90 5.40 -22.32 21.61
C CYS A 90 5.00 -22.00 20.16
N ALA A 91 4.76 -23.02 19.34
CA ALA A 91 4.31 -22.83 17.97
C ALA A 91 2.93 -22.15 17.91
N ALA A 92 1.97 -22.60 18.73
CA ALA A 92 0.66 -21.98 18.82
C ALA A 92 0.73 -20.53 19.30
N ALA A 93 1.58 -20.24 20.30
CA ALA A 93 1.80 -18.87 20.78
C ALA A 93 2.41 -17.98 19.68
N LEU A 94 3.40 -18.46 18.93
CA LEU A 94 3.99 -17.72 17.81
C LEU A 94 2.97 -17.44 16.71
N VAL A 95 2.15 -18.42 16.34
CA VAL A 95 1.08 -18.23 15.35
C VAL A 95 0.06 -17.20 15.84
N LEU A 96 -0.32 -17.24 17.11
CA LEU A 96 -1.24 -16.26 17.69
C LEU A 96 -0.65 -14.86 17.68
N ILE A 97 0.63 -14.70 18.05
CA ILE A 97 1.33 -13.40 17.99
C ILE A 97 1.37 -12.88 16.55
N LEU A 98 1.74 -13.74 15.58
CA LEU A 98 1.76 -13.36 14.16
C LEU A 98 0.36 -12.95 13.67
N ALA A 99 -0.69 -13.66 14.06
CA ALA A 99 -2.06 -13.31 13.72
C ALA A 99 -2.44 -11.92 14.26
N VAL A 100 -2.13 -11.63 15.52
CA VAL A 100 -2.39 -10.31 16.14
C VAL A 100 -1.61 -9.21 15.42
N VAL A 101 -0.33 -9.41 15.12
CA VAL A 101 0.49 -8.45 14.38
C VAL A 101 -0.10 -8.20 12.98
N VAL A 102 -0.50 -9.24 12.26
CA VAL A 102 -1.14 -9.11 10.95
C VAL A 102 -2.46 -8.33 11.04
N LEU A 103 -3.28 -8.60 12.05
CA LEU A 103 -4.52 -7.85 12.28
C LEU A 103 -4.23 -6.37 12.51
N ILE A 104 -3.27 -6.02 13.38
CA ILE A 104 -2.87 -4.64 13.62
C ILE A 104 -2.35 -3.98 12.33
N LEU A 105 -1.53 -4.68 11.54
CA LEU A 105 -1.04 -4.18 10.26
C LEU A 105 -2.19 -3.91 9.27
N ILE A 106 -3.17 -4.81 9.17
CA ILE A 106 -4.36 -4.60 8.34
C ILE A 106 -5.10 -3.35 8.78
N PHE A 107 -5.42 -3.22 10.08
CA PHE A 107 -6.15 -2.05 10.57
C PHE A 107 -5.38 -0.73 10.37
N THR A 108 -4.07 -0.74 10.63
CA THR A 108 -3.24 0.47 10.50
C THR A 108 -2.98 0.87 9.04
N VAL A 109 -2.75 -0.10 8.15
CA VAL A 109 -2.45 0.15 6.73
C VAL A 109 -3.69 0.49 5.92
N PHE A 110 -4.84 -0.13 6.23
CA PHE A 110 -6.10 0.14 5.53
C PHE A 110 -6.93 1.26 6.16
N HIS A 111 -6.42 1.93 7.21
CA HIS A 111 -7.05 3.11 7.76
C HIS A 111 -7.11 4.24 6.71
N VAL A 112 -8.31 4.59 6.27
CA VAL A 112 -8.52 5.60 5.22
C VAL A 112 -8.28 7.00 5.79
N LYS A 113 -7.22 7.64 5.31
CA LYS A 113 -6.87 9.04 5.55
C LYS A 113 -7.53 9.93 4.50
N GLY A 114 -7.89 11.14 4.88
CA GLY A 114 -8.41 12.12 3.94
C GLY A 114 -7.34 12.61 2.95
N PRO A 115 -7.73 13.00 1.72
CA PRO A 115 -6.80 13.53 0.73
C PRO A 115 -6.28 14.91 1.12
N VAL A 116 -5.07 15.23 0.66
CA VAL A 116 -4.50 16.57 0.81
C VAL A 116 -4.67 17.30 -0.51
N LEU A 117 -5.43 18.39 -0.50
CA LEU A 117 -5.70 19.21 -1.67
C LEU A 117 -4.83 20.46 -1.65
N ARG A 118 -4.30 20.80 -2.82
CA ARG A 118 -3.53 22.01 -3.07
C ARG A 118 -4.05 22.64 -4.35
N MET A 119 -4.35 23.93 -4.29
CA MET A 119 -4.68 24.70 -5.48
C MET A 119 -3.39 25.35 -5.96
N ASN A 120 -2.98 25.03 -7.18
CA ASN A 120 -1.69 25.44 -7.73
C ASN A 120 -1.80 26.84 -8.34
N SER A 121 -2.83 27.06 -9.16
CA SER A 121 -3.08 28.31 -9.85
C SER A 121 -4.56 28.43 -10.20
N VAL A 122 -4.98 29.66 -10.48
CA VAL A 122 -6.31 30.01 -10.96
C VAL A 122 -6.15 30.82 -12.23
N ASN A 123 -6.76 30.34 -13.31
CA ASN A 123 -6.85 31.06 -14.56
C ASN A 123 -8.29 31.58 -14.73
N ILE A 124 -8.42 32.89 -14.88
CA ILE A 124 -9.70 33.55 -15.04
C ILE A 124 -9.87 33.84 -16.53
N ASP A 125 -10.77 33.12 -17.20
CA ASP A 125 -11.06 33.37 -18.61
C ASP A 125 -12.10 34.49 -18.73
N GLY A 126 -11.77 35.54 -19.50
CA GLY A 126 -12.74 36.56 -19.93
C GLY A 126 -13.14 37.61 -18.87
N LEU A 127 -12.31 37.86 -17.85
CA LEU A 127 -12.57 38.94 -16.89
C LEU A 127 -12.04 40.29 -17.41
N ASP A 128 -12.91 41.02 -18.09
CA ASP A 128 -12.75 42.46 -18.23
C ASP A 128 -13.31 43.13 -16.96
N LEU A 129 -12.42 43.41 -15.99
CA LEU A 129 -12.74 44.09 -14.73
C LEU A 129 -13.43 45.46 -14.95
N SER A 130 -13.27 46.03 -16.14
CA SER A 130 -13.87 47.29 -16.58
C SER A 130 -15.38 47.16 -16.86
N ASN A 131 -15.88 45.95 -17.11
CA ASN A 131 -17.27 45.65 -17.52
C ASN A 131 -17.91 44.56 -16.63
N LEU A 132 -17.78 44.71 -15.30
CA LEU A 132 -18.42 43.82 -14.32
C LEU A 132 -19.96 44.00 -14.30
N ASN A 133 -20.64 43.43 -15.28
CA ASN A 133 -22.11 43.42 -15.31
C ASN A 133 -22.66 42.32 -14.39
N SER A 134 -23.49 42.71 -13.42
CA SER A 134 -24.08 41.83 -12.39
C SER A 134 -24.93 40.67 -12.94
N GLY A 135 -25.32 40.72 -14.21
CA GLY A 135 -26.12 39.68 -14.88
C GLY A 135 -25.33 38.55 -15.56
N ARG A 136 -23.99 38.59 -15.57
CA ARG A 136 -23.16 37.55 -16.19
C ARG A 136 -22.51 36.64 -15.16
N ASN A 137 -22.55 35.34 -15.44
CA ASN A 137 -21.74 34.34 -14.75
C ASN A 137 -20.31 34.34 -15.30
N LEU A 138 -19.32 34.15 -14.43
CA LEU A 138 -17.90 34.10 -14.79
C LEU A 138 -17.39 32.66 -14.62
N THR A 139 -16.75 32.12 -15.66
CA THR A 139 -16.12 30.81 -15.58
C THR A 139 -14.62 30.95 -15.29
N VAL A 140 -14.15 30.21 -14.30
CA VAL A 140 -12.76 30.21 -13.83
C VAL A 140 -12.24 28.78 -13.84
N THR A 141 -11.02 28.58 -14.34
CA THR A 141 -10.37 27.28 -14.33
C THR A 141 -9.27 27.25 -13.27
N ALA A 142 -9.35 26.32 -12.32
CA ALA A 142 -8.35 26.13 -11.28
C ALA A 142 -7.53 24.85 -11.51
N ASP A 143 -6.20 24.96 -11.46
CA ASP A 143 -5.31 23.79 -11.41
C ASP A 143 -5.23 23.28 -9.97
N VAL A 144 -5.67 22.04 -9.76
CA VAL A 144 -5.75 21.42 -8.45
C VAL A 144 -4.91 20.14 -8.40
N SER A 145 -4.06 20.06 -7.38
CA SER A 145 -3.32 18.86 -7.00
C SER A 145 -4.00 18.15 -5.83
N VAL A 146 -4.37 16.88 -6.02
CA VAL A 146 -4.98 16.02 -5.01
C VAL A 146 -4.02 14.90 -4.63
N LYS A 147 -3.41 14.97 -3.45
CA LYS A 147 -2.57 13.90 -2.92
C LYS A 147 -3.44 12.86 -2.22
N ASN A 148 -3.32 11.61 -2.65
CA ASN A 148 -3.88 10.46 -1.94
C ASN A 148 -2.81 9.87 -1.01
N PRO A 149 -2.92 10.01 0.32
CA PRO A 149 -2.00 9.39 1.27
C PRO A 149 -2.25 7.88 1.48
N ASN A 150 -3.37 7.35 0.98
CA ASN A 150 -3.77 5.97 1.20
C ASN A 150 -3.00 5.00 0.32
N VAL A 151 -2.87 3.76 0.79
CA VAL A 151 -2.31 2.62 0.02
C VAL A 151 -3.30 2.05 -1.00
N ALA A 152 -4.55 2.51 -0.97
CA ALA A 152 -5.61 2.14 -1.90
C ALA A 152 -5.87 3.28 -2.89
N SER A 153 -6.28 2.94 -4.11
CA SER A 153 -6.70 3.94 -5.07
C SER A 153 -8.12 4.40 -4.78
N PHE A 154 -8.39 5.68 -5.01
CA PHE A 154 -9.72 6.29 -4.87
C PHE A 154 -10.19 6.77 -6.24
N LYS A 155 -11.27 6.17 -6.74
CA LYS A 155 -11.92 6.57 -8.01
C LYS A 155 -13.16 7.38 -7.71
N PHE A 156 -13.28 8.55 -8.30
CA PHE A 156 -14.43 9.45 -8.18
C PHE A 156 -14.99 9.78 -9.57
N THR A 157 -16.25 10.21 -9.61
CA THR A 157 -16.98 10.51 -10.85
C THR A 157 -17.16 12.02 -11.01
N ASP A 158 -17.58 12.46 -12.20
CA ASP A 158 -17.77 13.86 -12.58
C ASP A 158 -18.87 14.58 -11.77
N ALA A 159 -19.63 13.86 -10.96
CA ALA A 159 -20.67 14.40 -10.08
C ALA A 159 -20.10 15.06 -8.80
N THR A 160 -18.83 15.46 -8.82
CA THR A 160 -18.17 16.10 -7.69
C THR A 160 -18.45 17.59 -7.72
N THR A 161 -19.24 18.05 -6.75
CA THR A 161 -19.60 19.46 -6.61
C THR A 161 -18.78 20.11 -5.48
N THR A 162 -18.32 21.33 -5.76
CA THR A 162 -17.68 22.21 -4.79
C THR A 162 -18.46 23.51 -4.73
N THR A 163 -18.89 23.93 -3.56
CA THR A 163 -19.48 25.26 -3.39
C THR A 163 -18.39 26.23 -2.95
N ILE A 164 -18.32 27.39 -3.61
CA ILE A 164 -17.40 28.48 -3.30
C ILE A 164 -18.16 29.56 -2.55
N TYR A 165 -17.57 30.03 -1.46
CA TYR A 165 -18.12 31.02 -0.56
C TYR A 165 -17.20 32.23 -0.45
N TYR A 166 -17.81 33.40 -0.38
CA TYR A 166 -17.15 34.63 0.02
C TYR A 166 -17.86 35.15 1.27
N GLY A 167 -17.19 35.00 2.42
CA GLY A 167 -17.86 35.11 3.71
C GLY A 167 -18.88 33.99 3.92
N VAL A 168 -20.15 34.37 4.14
CA VAL A 168 -21.27 33.44 4.35
C VAL A 168 -22.11 33.19 3.09
N VAL A 169 -21.82 33.91 2.00
CA VAL A 169 -22.60 33.86 0.76
C VAL A 169 -22.00 32.84 -0.20
N ALA A 170 -22.82 31.92 -0.70
CA ALA A 170 -22.44 31.02 -1.78
C ALA A 170 -22.37 31.80 -3.11
N VAL A 171 -21.16 32.00 -3.62
CA VAL A 171 -20.87 32.83 -4.80
C VAL A 171 -20.48 32.02 -6.02
N GLY A 172 -20.31 30.71 -5.91
CA GLY A 172 -20.03 29.89 -7.09
C GLY A 172 -20.13 28.39 -6.85
N GLU A 173 -20.13 27.66 -7.97
CA GLU A 173 -20.15 26.21 -8.01
C GLU A 173 -19.02 25.69 -8.91
N GLY A 174 -18.21 24.82 -8.34
CA GLY A 174 -17.12 24.15 -9.00
C GLY A 174 -17.45 22.71 -9.36
N ARG A 175 -17.05 22.30 -10.56
CA ARG A 175 -17.18 20.95 -11.09
C ARG A 175 -15.80 20.34 -11.24
N THR A 176 -15.59 19.21 -10.58
CA THR A 176 -14.35 18.44 -10.68
C THR A 176 -14.55 17.26 -11.63
N PRO A 177 -13.72 17.09 -12.66
CA PRO A 177 -13.82 15.95 -13.57
C PRO A 177 -13.54 14.62 -12.85
N ALA A 178 -14.02 13.52 -13.41
CA ALA A 178 -13.77 12.18 -12.92
C ALA A 178 -12.28 11.86 -12.95
N GLY A 179 -11.84 11.09 -11.96
CA GLY A 179 -10.43 10.80 -11.80
C GLY A 179 -10.16 9.58 -10.93
N VAL A 180 -8.91 9.15 -10.98
CA VAL A 180 -8.40 8.07 -10.13
C VAL A 180 -7.18 8.56 -9.39
N ALA A 181 -7.35 8.84 -8.11
CA ALA A 181 -6.25 9.16 -7.21
C ALA A 181 -5.55 7.85 -6.82
N ARG A 182 -4.43 7.53 -7.51
CA ARG A 182 -3.65 6.31 -7.26
C ARG A 182 -3.05 6.29 -5.85
N ALA A 183 -2.79 5.09 -5.34
CA ALA A 183 -2.22 4.89 -4.01
C ALA A 183 -0.91 5.66 -3.82
N ARG A 184 -0.79 6.44 -2.74
CA ARG A 184 0.37 7.29 -2.39
C ARG A 184 0.80 8.29 -3.47
N ARG A 185 -0.04 8.58 -4.46
CA ARG A 185 0.27 9.49 -5.58
C ARG A 185 -0.52 10.79 -5.51
N THR A 186 -0.06 11.77 -6.28
CA THR A 186 -0.76 13.04 -6.51
C THR A 186 -1.43 12.96 -7.86
N LEU A 187 -2.71 13.32 -7.92
CA LEU A 187 -3.48 13.51 -9.14
C LEU A 187 -3.56 15.02 -9.40
N ARG A 188 -3.18 15.46 -10.59
CA ARG A 188 -3.42 16.83 -11.04
C ARG A 188 -4.62 16.85 -11.98
N LEU A 189 -5.49 17.82 -11.82
CA LEU A 189 -6.69 18.00 -12.61
C LEU A 189 -7.08 19.47 -12.67
N ASN A 190 -7.81 19.84 -13.71
CA ASN A 190 -8.40 21.16 -13.84
C ASN A 190 -9.84 21.10 -13.37
N MET A 191 -10.21 22.05 -12.52
CA MET A 191 -11.54 22.22 -11.98
C MET A 191 -12.16 23.48 -12.57
N THR A 192 -13.38 23.37 -13.08
CA THR A 192 -14.11 24.51 -13.64
C THR A 192 -15.03 25.08 -12.57
N ILE A 193 -14.95 26.38 -12.33
CA ILE A 193 -15.73 27.10 -11.32
C ILE A 193 -16.61 28.12 -12.03
N ASP A 194 -17.91 28.01 -11.82
CA ASP A 194 -18.87 29.01 -12.26
C ASP A 194 -19.17 29.97 -11.10
N VAL A 195 -18.82 31.23 -11.27
CA VAL A 195 -18.94 32.30 -10.28
C VAL A 195 -20.15 33.16 -10.62
N MET A 196 -21.08 33.24 -9.68
CA MET A 196 -22.28 34.07 -9.73
C MET A 196 -21.92 35.51 -9.36
N LEU A 197 -21.57 36.31 -10.37
CA LEU A 197 -21.05 37.67 -10.15
C LEU A 197 -22.05 38.59 -9.44
N GLY A 198 -23.35 38.48 -9.72
CA GLY A 198 -24.38 39.24 -9.02
C GLY A 198 -24.43 38.99 -7.51
N LYS A 199 -24.20 37.75 -7.06
CA LYS A 199 -24.11 37.42 -5.63
C LYS A 199 -22.84 37.94 -4.99
N LEU A 200 -21.73 37.91 -5.73
CA LEU A 200 -20.43 38.37 -5.27
C LEU A 200 -20.40 39.91 -5.12
N LEU A 201 -20.89 40.64 -6.14
CA LEU A 201 -21.03 42.11 -6.12
C LEU A 201 -22.06 42.59 -5.08
N GLY A 202 -23.06 41.76 -4.76
CA GLY A 202 -24.02 42.04 -3.70
C GLY A 202 -23.43 42.00 -2.28
N VAL A 203 -22.18 41.53 -2.11
CA VAL A 203 -21.50 41.55 -0.81
C VAL A 203 -20.82 42.91 -0.61
N PRO A 204 -21.23 43.73 0.38
CA PRO A 204 -20.78 45.13 0.48
C PRO A 204 -19.26 45.33 0.58
N ARG A 205 -18.55 44.38 1.20
CA ARG A 205 -17.09 44.41 1.37
C ARG A 205 -16.30 43.88 0.18
N PHE A 206 -16.96 43.32 -0.83
CA PHE A 206 -16.26 42.73 -1.98
C PHE A 206 -15.46 43.79 -2.74
N THR A 207 -16.03 44.97 -2.95
CA THR A 207 -15.38 46.07 -3.68
C THR A 207 -14.15 46.60 -2.93
N SER A 208 -14.21 46.73 -1.61
CA SER A 208 -13.06 47.11 -0.79
C SER A 208 -11.97 46.05 -0.81
N ASP A 209 -12.31 44.77 -0.65
CA ASP A 209 -11.34 43.67 -0.65
C ASP A 209 -10.70 43.49 -2.05
N LEU A 210 -11.46 43.73 -3.11
CA LEU A 210 -10.97 43.73 -4.48
C LEU A 210 -9.98 44.88 -4.73
N SER A 211 -10.24 46.07 -4.19
CA SER A 211 -9.31 47.21 -4.28
C SER A 211 -7.99 46.98 -3.52
N LEU A 212 -8.03 46.20 -2.45
CA LEU A 212 -6.86 45.72 -1.71
C LEU A 212 -6.15 44.56 -2.43
N GLY A 213 -6.78 43.98 -3.45
CA GLY A 213 -6.25 42.86 -4.23
C GLY A 213 -6.26 41.52 -3.50
N LEU A 214 -6.97 41.39 -2.37
CA LEU A 214 -6.95 40.21 -1.50
C LEU A 214 -8.35 39.71 -1.18
N LEU A 215 -8.72 38.56 -1.73
CA LEU A 215 -10.03 37.97 -1.54
C LEU A 215 -9.96 36.72 -0.66
N ASN A 216 -10.52 36.81 0.55
CA ASN A 216 -10.65 35.68 1.45
C ASN A 216 -11.86 34.82 1.08
N MET A 217 -11.61 33.62 0.58
CA MET A 217 -12.62 32.69 0.11
C MET A 217 -12.58 31.38 0.89
N SER A 218 -13.73 30.74 1.00
CA SER A 218 -13.83 29.38 1.52
C SER A 218 -14.54 28.47 0.53
N SER A 219 -14.29 27.17 0.63
CA SER A 219 -14.95 26.19 -0.22
C SER A 219 -15.34 24.94 0.55
N TYR A 220 -16.44 24.34 0.11
CA TYR A 220 -16.91 23.05 0.58
C TYR A 220 -17.05 22.08 -0.58
N THR A 221 -16.33 20.97 -0.54
CA THR A 221 -16.36 19.93 -1.57
C THR A 221 -16.85 18.63 -0.98
N SER A 222 -17.75 17.94 -1.70
CA SER A 222 -18.20 16.59 -1.35
C SER A 222 -17.92 15.64 -2.52
N VAL A 223 -16.91 14.79 -2.36
CA VAL A 223 -16.49 13.81 -3.37
C VAL A 223 -17.00 12.43 -2.99
N ARG A 224 -17.93 11.89 -3.79
CA ARG A 224 -18.35 10.50 -3.67
C ARG A 224 -17.47 9.64 -4.56
N GLY A 225 -16.97 8.53 -4.01
CA GLY A 225 -16.10 7.65 -4.77
C GLY A 225 -16.03 6.24 -4.24
N ARG A 226 -15.19 5.45 -4.89
CA ARG A 226 -14.91 4.06 -4.58
C ARG A 226 -13.44 3.90 -4.28
N VAL A 227 -13.13 3.41 -3.08
CA VAL A 227 -11.80 2.96 -2.70
C VAL A 227 -11.63 1.52 -3.19
N LYS A 228 -10.58 1.26 -3.95
CA LYS A 228 -10.21 -0.08 -4.40
C LYS A 228 -8.99 -0.55 -3.61
N ILE A 229 -9.23 -1.46 -2.67
CA ILE A 229 -8.20 -2.10 -1.86
C ILE A 229 -7.74 -3.36 -2.61
N MET A 230 -6.51 -3.32 -3.13
CA MET A 230 -5.96 -4.37 -3.99
C MET A 230 -6.90 -4.70 -5.18
N LYS A 231 -7.04 -5.98 -5.58
CA LYS A 231 -7.96 -6.40 -6.64
C LYS A 231 -9.30 -6.93 -6.12
N LEU A 232 -9.46 -7.08 -4.81
CA LEU A 232 -10.55 -7.87 -4.20
C LEU A 232 -11.67 -7.00 -3.62
N ILE A 233 -11.35 -5.90 -2.93
CA ILE A 233 -12.34 -5.17 -2.13
C ILE A 233 -12.61 -3.79 -2.72
N LYS A 234 -13.89 -3.47 -2.92
CA LYS A 234 -14.36 -2.15 -3.35
C LYS A 234 -15.28 -1.60 -2.26
N LYS A 235 -14.94 -0.43 -1.71
CA LYS A 235 -15.74 0.25 -0.68
C LYS A 235 -16.16 1.63 -1.18
N HIS A 236 -17.44 1.96 -1.04
CA HIS A 236 -17.92 3.32 -1.26
C HIS A 236 -17.53 4.21 -0.09
N VAL A 237 -17.02 5.39 -0.40
CA VAL A 237 -16.53 6.36 0.58
C VAL A 237 -16.91 7.74 0.11
N THR A 238 -17.35 8.58 1.04
CA THR A 238 -17.58 10.00 0.80
C THR A 238 -16.50 10.81 1.50
N VAL A 239 -15.79 11.62 0.72
CA VAL A 239 -14.80 12.55 1.24
C VAL A 239 -15.39 13.95 1.23
N ARG A 240 -15.46 14.59 2.40
CA ARG A 240 -15.86 15.98 2.55
C ARG A 240 -14.64 16.83 2.84
N MET A 241 -14.55 18.00 2.22
CA MET A 241 -13.44 18.92 2.38
C MET A 241 -13.93 20.33 2.62
N ASN A 242 -13.37 20.98 3.64
CA ASN A 242 -13.53 22.40 3.89
C ASN A 242 -12.18 23.08 3.69
N CYS A 243 -12.11 24.07 2.82
CA CYS A 243 -10.89 24.84 2.60
C CYS A 243 -11.12 26.34 2.82
N THR A 244 -10.09 27.02 3.29
CA THR A 244 -9.99 28.49 3.34
C THR A 244 -8.75 28.90 2.56
N MET A 245 -8.83 29.97 1.78
CA MET A 245 -7.73 30.48 0.98
C MET A 245 -7.87 31.98 0.76
N THR A 246 -6.74 32.65 0.56
CA THR A 246 -6.67 34.05 0.15
C THR A 246 -6.21 34.09 -1.29
N VAL A 247 -7.02 34.66 -2.17
CA VAL A 247 -6.67 34.86 -3.58
C VAL A 247 -6.13 36.28 -3.74
N ASN A 248 -4.89 36.40 -4.20
CA ASN A 248 -4.33 37.68 -4.61
C ASN A 248 -4.69 37.92 -6.08
N THR A 249 -5.53 38.91 -6.34
CA THR A 249 -6.04 39.21 -7.68
C THR A 249 -5.04 39.97 -8.55
N THR A 250 -4.05 40.64 -7.95
CA THR A 250 -2.97 41.34 -8.68
C THR A 250 -1.97 40.35 -9.25
N SER A 251 -1.58 39.32 -8.47
CA SER A 251 -0.59 38.32 -8.87
C SER A 251 -1.20 37.00 -9.35
N ASN A 252 -2.54 36.88 -9.35
CA ASN A 252 -3.28 35.64 -9.59
C ASN A 252 -2.78 34.44 -8.76
N ALA A 253 -2.29 34.72 -7.56
CA ALA A 253 -1.66 33.72 -6.69
C ALA A 253 -2.56 33.34 -5.51
N ILE A 254 -2.38 32.12 -5.03
CA ILE A 254 -3.13 31.59 -3.88
C ILE A 254 -2.22 31.59 -2.67
N GLN A 255 -2.71 32.19 -1.60
CA GLN A 255 -2.00 32.33 -0.33
C GLN A 255 -2.83 31.71 0.80
N ASN A 256 -2.15 31.36 1.90
CA ASN A 256 -2.78 30.91 3.15
C ASN A 256 -3.81 29.78 3.00
N GLN A 257 -3.60 28.87 2.04
CA GLN A 257 -4.51 27.76 1.80
C GLN A 257 -4.46 26.77 2.97
N LYS A 258 -5.60 26.54 3.59
CA LYS A 258 -5.79 25.53 4.65
C LYS A 258 -7.01 24.68 4.32
N CYS A 259 -6.81 23.36 4.26
CA CYS A 259 -7.87 22.41 3.95
C CYS A 259 -8.00 21.36 5.04
N ARG A 260 -9.23 21.04 5.43
CA ARG A 260 -9.57 19.97 6.37
C ARG A 260 -10.48 18.96 5.66
N SER A 261 -10.03 17.71 5.62
CA SER A 261 -10.76 16.59 5.01
C SER A 261 -11.38 15.69 6.09
N THR A 262 -12.58 15.19 5.84
CA THR A 262 -13.27 14.16 6.64
C THR A 262 -13.72 13.03 5.72
N VAL A 263 -13.57 11.79 6.17
CA VAL A 263 -13.91 10.58 5.42
C VAL A 263 -15.07 9.87 6.12
N GLN A 264 -16.14 9.54 5.38
CA GLN A 264 -17.31 8.80 5.84
C GLN A 264 -17.52 7.54 5.00
#